data_AF-A0AA39RFY9-F1
#
_entry.id   AF-A0AA39RFY9-F1
#
_cell.length_a   1.000
_cell.length_b   1.000
_cell.length_c   1.000
_cell.angle_alpha   90.00
_cell.angle_beta   90.00
_cell.angle_gamma   90.00
#
_symmetry.space_group_name_H-M   'P 1'
#
loop_
_entity.id
_entity.type
_entity.pdbx_description
1 polymer ?
#
loop_
_entity_poly.entity_id
_entity_poly.type
_entity_poly.pdbx_seq_one_letter_code
_entity_poly.pdbx_strand_id
1 'polypeptide(L)'
;MGGTNGTSHEGSHYAPRFVKLDFPRFKGEEDTTSWFCRVNQFFEFNHTPKEDRVALASFHLERDAQLWYQLLKQEKDVLTWQEFQDGLDLRFGVTKFQDFFEDLIKLQQVGSVRDYQTQFEKLLAKVGYLPPNRQVSCFISGLK
;
A
#
# COMPACT_ATOMS: atom_id res chain seq x y z
N MET A 1 -15.19 63.74 -2.57
CA MET A 1 -13.90 63.37 -3.20
C MET A 1 -13.27 62.34 -2.28
N GLY A 2 -13.43 61.04 -2.58
CA GLY A 2 -12.40 60.22 -3.26
C GLY A 2 -11.77 59.31 -2.19
N GLY A 3 -12.08 58.01 -2.14
CA GLY A 3 -11.26 56.92 -2.72
C GLY A 3 -10.04 56.65 -1.81
N THR A 4 -9.67 55.45 -1.36
CA THR A 4 -9.76 54.11 -1.97
C THR A 4 -9.35 53.04 -0.94
N ASN A 5 -10.03 51.90 -1.02
CA ASN A 5 -9.62 50.49 -0.87
C ASN A 5 -8.31 50.12 -0.16
N GLY A 6 -8.45 49.12 0.71
CA GLY A 6 -7.39 48.22 1.14
C GLY A 6 -7.93 47.00 1.88
N THR A 7 -8.89 46.27 1.31
CA THR A 7 -9.27 44.94 1.79
C THR A 7 -8.12 43.98 1.49
N SER A 8 -7.22 43.82 2.45
CA SER A 8 -6.25 42.73 2.45
C SER A 8 -7.00 41.42 2.68
N HIS A 9 -7.29 40.72 1.58
CA HIS A 9 -7.57 39.29 1.64
C HIS A 9 -6.30 38.62 2.17
N GLU A 10 -6.29 38.28 3.47
CA GLU A 10 -5.34 37.34 4.02
C GLU A 10 -5.47 36.03 3.25
N GLY A 11 -4.51 35.80 2.36
CA GLY A 11 -4.27 34.48 1.81
C GLY A 11 -4.06 33.54 2.99
N SER A 12 -4.97 32.58 3.13
CA SER A 12 -4.81 31.46 4.05
C SER A 12 -3.47 30.81 3.73
N HIS A 13 -2.44 31.18 4.49
CA HIS A 13 -1.18 30.48 4.50
C HIS A 13 -1.52 29.07 4.92
N TYR A 14 -1.42 28.13 3.98
CA TYR A 14 -1.31 26.71 4.31
C TYR A 14 -0.05 26.57 5.17
N ALA A 15 -0.20 26.77 6.47
CA ALA A 15 0.75 26.24 7.44
C ALA A 15 0.55 24.72 7.38
N PRO A 16 1.54 23.95 6.93
CA PRO A 16 1.44 22.50 7.00
C PRO A 16 1.30 22.21 8.49
N ARG A 17 0.09 21.82 8.92
CA ARG A 17 -0.07 21.17 10.21
C ARG A 17 0.86 19.97 10.11
N PHE A 18 1.88 19.91 10.95
CA PHE A 18 2.75 18.75 11.02
C PHE A 18 1.86 17.55 11.33
N VAL A 19 1.45 16.82 10.29
CA VAL A 19 0.64 15.61 10.43
C VAL A 19 1.61 14.56 10.92
N LYS A 20 1.52 14.25 12.21
CA LYS A 20 2.19 13.08 12.76
C LYS A 20 1.48 11.86 12.19
N LEU A 21 2.14 11.15 11.27
CA LEU A 21 1.68 9.85 10.82
C LEU A 21 2.01 8.82 11.90
N ASP A 22 1.05 7.96 12.22
CA ASP A 22 1.30 6.79 13.05
C ASP A 22 1.86 5.65 12.19
N PHE A 23 2.79 4.88 12.75
CA PHE A 23 3.31 3.71 12.05
C PHE A 23 2.23 2.63 11.95
N PRO A 24 1.98 2.05 10.77
CA PRO A 24 0.94 1.04 10.57
C PRO A 24 1.28 -0.26 11.29
N ARG A 25 0.36 -0.77 12.12
CA ARG A 25 0.48 -2.07 12.82
C ARG A 25 0.10 -3.23 11.91
N PHE A 26 0.66 -4.41 12.15
CA PHE A 26 0.34 -5.62 11.39
C PHE A 26 0.16 -6.84 12.29
N LYS A 27 -0.99 -7.49 12.19
CA LYS A 27 -1.36 -8.65 13.03
C LYS A 27 -1.21 -10.01 12.34
N GLY A 28 -0.99 -10.02 11.02
CA GLY A 28 -0.97 -11.25 10.20
C GLY A 28 -2.31 -11.62 9.55
N GLU A 29 -3.40 -10.90 9.84
CA GLU A 29 -4.74 -11.13 9.27
C GLU A 29 -5.02 -10.25 8.04
N GLU A 30 -4.27 -9.17 7.88
CA GLU A 30 -4.46 -8.16 6.84
C GLU A 30 -3.66 -8.51 5.56
N ASP A 31 -4.08 -7.96 4.43
CA ASP A 31 -3.35 -8.06 3.16
C ASP A 31 -1.96 -7.40 3.27
N THR A 32 -0.90 -8.19 3.09
CA THR A 32 0.49 -7.74 3.25
C THR A 32 0.85 -6.62 2.27
N THR A 33 0.34 -6.67 1.03
CA THR A 33 0.57 -5.63 0.00
C THR A 33 0.09 -4.26 0.47
N SER A 34 -1.13 -4.19 0.99
CA SER A 34 -1.75 -2.96 1.50
C SER A 34 -1.00 -2.41 2.70
N TRP A 35 -0.54 -3.29 3.60
CA TRP A 35 0.27 -2.89 4.74
C TRP A 35 1.64 -2.34 4.31
N PHE A 36 2.36 -3.04 3.43
CA PHE A 36 3.64 -2.59 2.89
C PHE A 36 3.54 -1.25 2.17
N CYS A 37 2.46 -1.02 1.41
CA CYS A 37 2.23 0.26 0.77
C CYS A 37 2.23 1.42 1.79
N ARG A 38 1.50 1.26 2.90
CA ARG A 38 1.44 2.28 3.98
C ARG A 38 2.77 2.42 4.70
N VAL A 39 3.47 1.32 4.96
CA VAL A 39 4.81 1.33 5.59
C VAL A 39 5.82 2.07 4.72
N ASN A 40 5.82 1.80 3.41
CA ASN A 40 6.74 2.46 2.48
C ASN A 40 6.43 3.96 2.37
N GLN A 41 5.15 4.35 2.30
CA GLN A 41 4.74 5.76 2.36
C GLN A 41 5.19 6.44 3.66
N PHE A 42 5.07 5.75 4.81
CA PHE A 42 5.56 6.26 6.08
C PHE A 42 7.08 6.49 6.03
N PHE A 43 7.86 5.52 5.53
CA PHE A 43 9.31 5.65 5.43
C PHE A 43 9.74 6.76 4.49
N GLU A 44 9.04 6.94 3.36
CA GLU A 44 9.30 8.02 2.41
C GLU A 44 9.01 9.38 3.04
N PHE A 45 7.86 9.53 3.70
CA PHE A 45 7.46 10.79 4.34
C PHE A 45 8.40 11.19 5.49
N ASN A 46 8.84 10.21 6.30
CA ASN A 46 9.72 10.46 7.45
C ASN A 46 11.21 10.34 7.11
N HIS A 47 11.57 10.15 5.83
CA HIS A 47 12.95 9.92 5.37
C HIS A 47 13.69 8.83 6.17
N THR A 48 13.02 7.72 6.48
CA THR A 48 13.57 6.66 7.32
C THR A 48 14.75 5.94 6.63
N PRO A 49 15.94 5.90 7.25
CA PRO A 49 17.12 5.18 6.75
C PRO A 49 16.81 3.70 6.51
N LYS A 50 17.46 3.08 5.51
CA LYS A 50 17.15 1.69 5.10
C LYS A 50 17.46 0.68 6.20
N GLU A 51 18.55 0.92 6.91
CA GLU A 51 19.05 0.16 8.06
C GLU A 51 18.06 0.12 9.23
N ASP A 52 17.22 1.15 9.39
CA ASP A 52 16.27 1.25 10.49
C ASP A 52 14.89 0.64 10.15
N ARG A 53 14.61 0.38 8.87
CA ARG A 53 13.27 -0.02 8.39
C ARG A 53 12.80 -1.32 9.01
N VAL A 54 13.67 -2.34 9.05
CA VAL A 54 13.32 -3.65 9.64
C VAL A 54 13.07 -3.50 11.13
N ALA A 55 13.92 -2.77 11.85
CA ALA A 55 13.74 -2.53 13.28
C ALA A 55 12.42 -1.80 13.58
N LEU A 56 12.11 -0.74 12.83
CA LEU A 56 10.88 0.02 13.03
C LEU A 56 9.63 -0.77 12.67
N ALA A 57 9.64 -1.50 11.55
CA ALA A 57 8.52 -2.31 11.12
C ALA A 57 8.25 -3.50 12.06
N SER A 58 9.30 -4.21 12.44
CA SER A 58 9.20 -5.36 13.36
C SER A 58 8.66 -4.97 14.73
N PHE A 59 8.97 -3.76 15.23
CA PHE A 59 8.42 -3.25 16.49
C PHE A 59 6.90 -3.10 16.48
N HIS A 60 6.30 -2.90 15.29
CA HIS A 60 4.86 -2.69 15.12
C HIS A 60 4.14 -3.96 14.62
N LEU A 61 4.83 -5.10 14.60
CA LEU A 61 4.18 -6.39 14.43
C LEU A 61 3.46 -6.79 15.72
N GLU A 62 2.33 -7.44 15.56
CA GLU A 62 1.49 -7.90 16.66
C GLU A 62 1.07 -9.35 16.43
N ARG A 63 0.67 -10.02 17.52
CA ARG A 63 0.08 -11.37 17.47
C ARG A 63 0.96 -12.34 16.69
N ASP A 64 0.39 -13.04 15.71
CA ASP A 64 1.06 -14.10 14.95
C ASP A 64 2.24 -13.56 14.13
N ALA A 65 2.16 -12.32 13.66
CA ALA A 65 3.27 -11.67 12.96
C ALA A 65 4.46 -11.41 13.88
N GLN A 66 4.21 -11.02 15.14
CA GLN A 66 5.27 -10.85 16.13
C GLN A 66 5.94 -12.18 16.47
N LEU A 67 5.15 -13.25 16.66
CA LEU A 67 5.67 -14.59 16.93
C LEU A 67 6.53 -15.10 15.76
N TRP A 68 6.10 -14.89 14.53
CA TRP A 68 6.88 -15.22 13.34
C TRP A 68 8.24 -14.49 13.31
N TYR A 69 8.25 -13.18 13.58
CA TYR A 69 9.49 -12.41 13.58
C TYR A 69 10.48 -12.87 14.66
N GLN A 70 9.98 -13.28 15.84
CA GLN A 70 10.83 -13.84 16.90
C GLN A 70 11.55 -15.11 16.45
N LEU A 71 10.86 -16.01 15.75
CA LEU A 71 11.47 -17.23 15.21
C LEU A 71 12.48 -16.91 14.10
N LEU A 72 12.11 -16.02 13.17
CA LEU A 72 12.99 -15.59 12.10
C LEU A 72 14.30 -14.98 12.62
N LYS A 73 14.23 -14.20 13.71
CA LYS A 73 15.42 -13.59 14.35
C LYS A 73 16.33 -14.62 15.03
N GLN A 74 15.79 -15.76 15.47
CA GLN A 74 16.62 -16.87 15.99
C GLN A 74 17.40 -17.56 14.87
N GLU A 75 16.83 -17.63 13.67
CA GLU A 75 17.45 -18.25 12.51
C GLU A 75 18.44 -17.29 11.82
N LYS A 76 18.18 -15.99 11.87
CA LYS A 76 18.92 -14.97 11.13
C LYS A 76 19.09 -13.67 11.91
N ASP A 77 20.34 -13.34 12.22
CA ASP A 77 20.68 -12.19 13.06
C ASP A 77 20.56 -10.84 12.32
N VAL A 78 20.90 -10.81 11.02
CA VAL A 78 20.80 -9.62 10.16
C VAL A 78 19.82 -9.88 9.02
N LEU A 79 18.73 -9.10 8.98
CA LEU A 79 17.73 -9.12 7.93
C LEU A 79 17.77 -7.84 7.11
N THR A 80 17.86 -7.99 5.80
CA THR A 80 17.59 -6.87 4.89
C THR A 80 16.09 -6.58 4.81
N TRP A 81 15.73 -5.36 4.40
CA TRP A 81 14.33 -5.00 4.19
C TRP A 81 13.62 -5.93 3.20
N GLN A 82 14.30 -6.30 2.10
CA GLN A 82 13.73 -7.20 1.09
C GLN A 82 13.43 -8.58 1.67
N GLU A 83 14.36 -9.17 2.43
CA GLU A 83 14.16 -10.49 3.03
C GLU A 83 13.04 -10.49 4.07
N PHE A 84 12.89 -9.38 4.80
CA PHE A 84 11.76 -9.18 5.72
C PHE A 84 10.42 -9.14 4.95
N GLN A 85 10.36 -8.42 3.82
CA GLN A 85 9.18 -8.39 2.97
C GLN A 85 8.83 -9.77 2.42
N ASP A 86 9.80 -10.46 1.83
CA ASP A 86 9.60 -11.77 1.21
C ASP A 86 9.11 -12.81 2.22
N GLY A 87 9.63 -12.75 3.46
CA GLY A 87 9.25 -13.63 4.55
C GLY A 87 7.84 -13.37 5.08
N LEU A 88 7.45 -12.10 5.24
CA LEU A 88 6.08 -11.73 5.60
C LEU A 88 5.09 -12.15 4.51
N ASP A 89 5.41 -11.89 3.24
CA ASP A 89 4.57 -12.30 2.11
C ASP A 89 4.49 -13.83 1.98
N LEU A 90 5.55 -14.57 2.33
CA LEU A 90 5.52 -16.02 2.35
C LEU A 90 4.59 -16.57 3.44
N ARG A 91 4.57 -15.91 4.61
CA ARG A 91 3.85 -16.39 5.79
C ARG A 91 2.41 -15.92 5.86
N PHE A 92 2.15 -14.68 5.49
CA PHE A 92 0.87 -13.98 5.66
C PHE A 92 0.31 -13.42 4.35
N GLY A 93 1.06 -13.48 3.26
CA GLY A 93 0.56 -13.06 1.95
C GLY A 93 -0.60 -13.96 1.57
N VAL A 94 -1.80 -13.36 1.53
CA VAL A 94 -3.05 -14.01 1.08
C VAL A 94 -2.96 -14.44 -0.41
N THR A 95 -1.86 -14.09 -1.08
CA THR A 95 -1.80 -13.88 -2.52
C THR A 95 -0.70 -14.63 -3.26
N LYS A 96 0.20 -15.39 -2.59
CA LYS A 96 1.20 -16.19 -3.35
C LYS A 96 0.58 -17.34 -4.17
N PHE A 97 -0.69 -17.70 -3.91
CA PHE A 97 -1.41 -18.78 -4.62
C PHE A 97 -2.69 -18.34 -5.32
N GLN A 98 -3.06 -17.06 -5.23
CA GLN A 98 -4.24 -16.54 -5.94
C GLN A 98 -3.73 -15.77 -7.15
N ASP A 99 -3.94 -16.34 -8.33
CA ASP A 99 -3.55 -15.73 -9.59
C ASP A 99 -4.48 -14.55 -9.89
N PHE A 100 -4.22 -13.41 -9.25
CA PHE A 100 -5.01 -12.19 -9.47
C PHE A 100 -4.95 -11.72 -10.92
N PHE A 101 -3.92 -12.15 -11.67
CA PHE A 101 -3.83 -11.86 -13.09
C PHE A 101 -4.82 -12.73 -13.88
N GLU A 102 -4.96 -14.00 -13.53
CA GLU A 102 -6.02 -14.87 -14.03
C GLU A 102 -7.42 -14.34 -13.65
N ASP A 103 -7.62 -13.91 -12.40
CA ASP A 103 -8.88 -13.28 -11.96
C ASP A 103 -9.16 -11.98 -12.75
N LEU A 104 -8.12 -11.17 -13.03
CA LEU A 104 -8.23 -9.95 -13.84
C LEU A 104 -8.62 -10.25 -15.29
N ILE A 105 -8.03 -11.29 -15.89
CA ILE A 105 -8.34 -11.72 -17.27
C ILE A 105 -9.77 -12.29 -17.35
N LYS A 106 -10.21 -13.01 -16.32
CA LYS A 106 -11.55 -13.61 -16.26
C LYS A 106 -12.64 -12.63 -15.82
N LEU A 107 -12.29 -11.43 -15.38
CA LEU A 107 -13.27 -10.45 -14.91
C LEU A 107 -14.21 -10.04 -16.05
N GLN A 108 -15.51 -10.26 -15.84
CA GLN A 108 -16.56 -9.92 -16.80
C GLN A 108 -17.56 -8.95 -16.16
N GLN A 109 -18.01 -7.96 -16.92
CA GLN A 109 -19.05 -7.04 -16.49
C GLN A 109 -20.36 -7.79 -16.31
N VAL A 110 -20.89 -7.81 -15.08
CA VAL A 110 -22.23 -8.36 -14.79
C VAL A 110 -23.25 -7.25 -14.59
N GLY A 111 -22.85 -6.13 -13.98
CA GLY A 111 -23.70 -4.98 -13.66
C GLY A 111 -23.28 -3.70 -14.38
N SER A 112 -23.23 -2.59 -13.65
CA SER A 112 -22.82 -1.31 -14.22
C SER A 112 -21.33 -1.28 -14.56
N VAL A 113 -20.96 -0.42 -15.52
CA VAL A 113 -19.55 -0.17 -15.87
C VAL A 113 -18.77 0.35 -14.65
N ARG A 114 -19.41 1.13 -13.78
CA ARG A 114 -18.78 1.68 -12.56
C ARG A 114 -18.42 0.58 -11.56
N ASP A 115 -19.30 -0.39 -11.37
CA ASP A 115 -19.04 -1.53 -10.48
C ASP A 115 -17.92 -2.41 -11.05
N TYR A 116 -17.96 -2.65 -12.36
CA TYR A 116 -16.89 -3.36 -13.07
C TYR A 116 -15.54 -2.65 -12.93
N GLN A 117 -15.50 -1.33 -13.15
CA GLN A 117 -14.29 -0.53 -12.98
C GLN A 117 -13.72 -0.64 -11.56
N THR A 118 -14.57 -0.54 -10.55
CA THR A 118 -14.15 -0.68 -9.16
C THR A 118 -13.55 -2.06 -8.88
N GLN A 119 -14.14 -3.13 -9.45
CA GLN A 119 -13.61 -4.49 -9.31
C GLN A 119 -12.28 -4.68 -10.07
N PHE A 120 -12.19 -4.10 -11.27
CA PHE A 120 -10.98 -4.13 -12.09
C PHE A 120 -9.81 -3.43 -11.39
N GLU A 121 -10.02 -2.22 -10.85
CA GLU A 121 -9.00 -1.46 -10.11
C GLU A 121 -8.53 -2.21 -8.85
N LYS A 122 -9.45 -2.87 -8.14
CA LYS A 122 -9.09 -3.72 -6.98
C LYS A 122 -8.20 -4.89 -7.37
N LEU A 123 -8.48 -5.55 -8.50
CA LEU A 123 -7.64 -6.65 -9.00
C LEU A 123 -6.31 -6.12 -9.52
N LEU A 124 -6.31 -5.02 -10.26
CA LEU A 124 -5.09 -4.40 -10.79
C LEU A 124 -4.13 -3.98 -9.66
N ALA A 125 -4.66 -3.42 -8.56
CA ALA A 125 -3.86 -3.09 -7.37
C ALA A 125 -3.17 -4.30 -6.73
N LYS A 126 -3.74 -5.51 -6.90
CA LYS A 126 -3.19 -6.77 -6.39
C LYS A 126 -2.24 -7.46 -7.36
N VAL A 127 -2.45 -7.31 -8.67
CA VAL A 127 -1.56 -7.82 -9.74
C VAL A 127 -0.23 -7.07 -9.77
N GLY A 128 -0.21 -5.81 -9.34
CA GLY A 128 0.97 -4.95 -9.39
C GLY A 128 1.10 -4.23 -10.75
N TYR A 129 2.33 -3.91 -11.16
CA TYR A 129 2.55 -3.13 -12.38
C TYR A 129 2.20 -3.93 -13.64
N LEU A 130 1.15 -3.48 -14.34
CA LEU A 130 0.78 -3.92 -15.68
C LEU A 130 0.92 -2.74 -16.65
N PRO A 131 1.56 -2.88 -17.82
CA PRO A 131 1.68 -1.78 -18.78
C PRO A 131 0.32 -1.19 -19.18
N PRO A 132 0.18 0.14 -19.36
CA PRO A 132 -1.13 0.77 -19.62
C PRO A 132 -1.89 0.18 -20.80
N ASN A 133 -1.20 -0.20 -21.89
CA ASN A 133 -1.80 -0.85 -23.05
C ASN A 133 -2.40 -2.23 -22.71
N ARG A 134 -1.78 -2.98 -21.79
CA ARG A 134 -2.29 -4.27 -21.30
C ARG A 134 -3.47 -4.06 -20.36
N GLN A 135 -3.44 -3.05 -19.49
CA GLN A 135 -4.58 -2.69 -18.63
C GLN A 135 -5.82 -2.39 -19.47
N VAL A 136 -5.69 -1.54 -20.50
CA VAL A 136 -6.78 -1.19 -21.42
C VAL A 136 -7.30 -2.44 -22.15
N SER A 137 -6.40 -3.31 -22.64
CA SER A 137 -6.81 -4.54 -23.32
C SER A 137 -7.60 -5.48 -22.40
N CYS A 138 -7.16 -5.67 -21.16
CA CYS A 138 -7.88 -6.50 -20.18
C CYS A 138 -9.25 -5.88 -19.83
N PHE A 139 -9.29 -4.58 -19.60
CA PHE A 139 -10.53 -3.86 -19.29
C PHE A 139 -11.56 -4.00 -20.41
N ILE A 140 -11.15 -3.77 -21.66
CA ILE A 140 -12.05 -3.88 -22.82
C ILE A 140 -12.53 -5.33 -23.01
N SER A 141 -11.67 -6.33 -22.78
CA SER A 141 -12.05 -7.74 -22.95
C SER A 141 -13.13 -8.25 -21.99
N GLY A 142 -13.37 -7.52 -20.88
CA GLY A 142 -14.38 -7.86 -19.89
C GLY A 142 -15.65 -7.02 -19.96
N LEU A 143 -15.73 -6.00 -20.83
CA LEU A 143 -16.92 -5.17 -20.98
C LEU A 143 -18.05 -5.88 -21.74
N LYS A 144 -19.30 -5.55 -21.40
CA LYS A 144 -20.52 -5.98 -22.11
C LYS A 144 -21.16 -4.87 -22.91
#